data_AF-A0A2H5QVU7-F1
#
_entry.id   AF-A0A2H5QVU7-F1
#
_cell.length_a   1.000
_cell.length_b   1.000
_cell.length_c   1.000
_cell.angle_alpha   90.00
_cell.angle_beta   90.00
_cell.angle_gamma   90.00
#
_symmetry.space_group_name_H-M   'P 1'
#
loop_
_entity.id
_entity.type
_entity.pdbx_description
1 polymer ?
#
loop_
_entity_poly.entity_id
_entity_poly.type
_entity_poly.pdbx_seq_one_letter_code
_entity_poly.pdbx_strand_id
1 'polypeptide(L)'
;MDDAERIFGGIIDKNVVIWSGMIASHAIHGQEREALEAFYLVIHCSDGKPNNVTFLSILFACSYSGLIEEGIKVFDIMVHDFQLDLNLEHYGITVDLLATGES
;
A
#
# COMPACT_ATOMS: atom_id res chain seq x y z
N MET A 1 4.84 16.44 -9.14
CA MET A 1 4.90 17.04 -7.79
C MET A 1 3.48 17.14 -7.33
N ASP A 2 3.05 16.08 -6.67
CA ASP A 2 1.65 15.83 -6.37
C ASP A 2 1.17 16.69 -5.22
N ASP A 3 -0.10 17.11 -5.30
CA ASP A 3 -0.73 17.86 -4.21
C ASP A 3 -0.71 17.06 -2.89
N ALA A 4 -0.68 15.73 -2.96
CA ALA A 4 -0.47 14.86 -1.80
C ALA A 4 0.87 15.12 -1.10
N GLU A 5 2.00 15.11 -1.80
CA GLU A 5 3.30 15.40 -1.19
C GLU A 5 3.34 16.80 -0.56
N ARG A 6 2.69 17.78 -1.18
CA ARG A 6 2.66 19.16 -0.69
C ARG A 6 1.80 19.31 0.59
N ILE A 7 0.67 18.62 0.65
CA ILE A 7 -0.24 18.66 1.82
C ILE A 7 0.35 17.87 2.98
N PHE A 8 0.95 16.72 2.72
CA PHE A 8 1.40 15.80 3.76
C PHE A 8 2.89 15.96 4.11
N GLY A 9 3.71 16.58 3.27
CA GLY A 9 5.15 16.78 3.49
C GLY A 9 5.51 17.67 4.68
N GLY A 10 4.57 18.50 5.16
CA GLY A 10 4.78 19.38 6.32
C GLY A 10 4.46 18.76 7.68
N ILE A 11 3.94 17.52 7.73
CA ILE A 11 3.51 16.90 8.98
C ILE A 11 4.65 16.08 9.58
N ILE A 12 5.13 16.50 10.76
CA ILE A 12 6.25 15.87 11.48
C ILE A 12 5.81 14.56 12.15
N ASP A 13 4.54 14.46 12.53
CA ASP A 13 3.91 13.28 13.14
C ASP A 13 2.88 12.70 12.16
N LYS A 14 3.38 12.01 11.12
CA LYS A 14 2.49 11.35 10.16
C LYS A 14 1.89 10.11 10.82
N ASN A 15 0.71 10.27 11.39
CA ASN A 15 -0.07 9.15 11.89
C ASN A 15 -0.56 8.25 10.72
N VAL A 16 -1.09 7.08 11.07
CA VAL A 16 -1.59 6.07 10.13
C VAL A 16 -2.56 6.65 9.09
N VAL A 17 -3.40 7.60 9.48
CA VAL A 17 -4.40 8.23 8.60
C VAL A 17 -3.73 9.01 7.47
N ILE A 18 -2.66 9.77 7.78
CA ILE A 18 -1.91 10.54 6.78
C ILE A 18 -1.22 9.64 5.78
N TRP A 19 -0.55 8.58 6.24
CA TRP A 19 0.09 7.61 5.36
C TRP A 19 -0.90 6.89 4.46
N SER A 20 -2.03 6.43 5.03
CA SER A 20 -3.09 5.82 4.22
C SER A 20 -3.67 6.77 3.18
N GLY A 21 -3.82 8.06 3.51
CA GLY A 21 -4.29 9.08 2.57
C GLY A 21 -3.29 9.34 1.44
N MET A 22 -2.00 9.43 1.75
CA MET A 22 -0.93 9.58 0.74
C MET A 22 -0.90 8.40 -0.22
N ILE A 23 -0.85 7.17 0.31
CA ILE A 23 -0.76 5.94 -0.48
C ILE A 23 -2.01 5.78 -1.35
N ALA A 24 -3.20 5.97 -0.79
CA ALA A 24 -4.45 5.90 -1.56
C ALA A 24 -4.52 6.98 -2.64
N SER A 25 -4.05 8.20 -2.35
CA SER A 25 -3.98 9.27 -3.35
C SER A 25 -3.08 8.86 -4.51
N HIS A 26 -1.85 8.42 -4.25
CA HIS A 26 -0.94 8.00 -5.33
C HIS A 26 -1.51 6.82 -6.12
N ALA A 27 -2.11 5.83 -5.45
CA ALA A 27 -2.76 4.69 -6.11
C ALA A 27 -3.89 5.12 -7.05
N ILE A 28 -4.79 6.03 -6.62
CA ILE A 28 -5.93 6.50 -7.44
C ILE A 28 -5.45 7.31 -8.66
N HIS A 29 -4.31 7.99 -8.57
CA HIS A 29 -3.76 8.78 -9.66
C HIS A 29 -2.83 7.98 -10.60
N GLY A 30 -2.71 6.65 -10.44
CA GLY A 30 -1.85 5.82 -11.26
C GLY A 30 -0.35 6.10 -11.05
N GLN A 31 0.00 6.42 -9.81
CA GLN A 31 1.38 6.71 -9.37
C GLN A 31 1.85 5.59 -8.47
N GLU A 32 1.92 4.39 -9.02
CA GLU A 32 2.04 3.18 -8.21
C GLU A 32 3.42 3.04 -7.60
N ARG A 33 4.42 3.60 -8.26
CA ARG A 33 5.79 3.68 -7.73
C ARG A 33 5.88 4.60 -6.53
N GLU A 34 5.25 5.78 -6.60
CA GLU A 34 5.19 6.73 -5.50
C GLU A 34 4.36 6.17 -4.33
N ALA A 35 3.28 5.42 -4.63
CA ALA A 35 2.52 4.69 -3.62
C ALA A 35 3.37 3.64 -2.90
N LEU A 36 4.18 2.86 -3.64
CA LEU A 36 5.11 1.87 -3.10
C LEU A 36 6.22 2.53 -2.27
N GLU A 37 6.83 3.60 -2.78
CA GLU A 37 7.87 4.34 -2.06
C GLU A 37 7.32 4.91 -0.73
N ALA A 38 6.11 5.46 -0.73
CA ALA A 38 5.44 5.92 0.49
C ALA A 38 5.12 4.77 1.46
N PHE A 39 4.70 3.60 0.95
CA PHE A 39 4.48 2.41 1.76
C PHE A 39 5.77 1.90 2.42
N TYR A 40 6.85 1.77 1.65
CA TYR A 40 8.14 1.35 2.20
C TYR A 40 8.68 2.36 3.22
N LEU A 41 8.43 3.65 3.02
CA LEU A 41 8.80 4.66 4.01
C LEU A 41 8.01 4.51 5.32
N VAL A 42 6.71 4.17 5.26
CA VAL A 42 5.91 4.01 6.48
C VAL A 42 6.30 2.78 7.28
N ILE A 43 6.58 1.64 6.65
CA ILE A 43 6.95 0.41 7.38
C ILE A 43 8.33 0.52 8.06
N HIS A 44 9.20 1.40 7.57
CA HIS A 44 10.53 1.64 8.14
C HIS A 44 10.56 2.80 9.15
N CYS A 45 9.44 3.52 9.30
CA CYS A 45 9.33 4.61 10.29
C CYS A 45 8.99 4.02 11.67
N SER A 46 9.67 4.47 12.73
CA SER A 46 9.48 3.93 14.09
C SER A 46 8.05 4.06 14.61
N ASP A 47 7.34 5.10 14.16
CA ASP A 47 5.93 5.38 14.52
C ASP A 47 4.95 5.03 13.39
N GLY A 48 5.46 4.49 12.28
CA GLY A 48 4.67 4.04 11.16
C GLY A 48 3.97 2.73 11.48
N LYS A 49 2.64 2.76 11.54
CA LYS A 49 1.82 1.58 11.85
C LYS A 49 0.81 1.32 10.73
N PRO A 50 1.24 0.78 9.58
CA PRO A 50 0.31 0.43 8.51
C PRO A 50 -0.75 -0.52 9.05
N ASN A 51 -1.99 -0.31 8.60
CA ASN A 51 -3.14 -1.11 8.98
C ASN A 51 -3.72 -1.81 7.74
N ASN A 52 -4.79 -2.58 7.92
CA ASN A 52 -5.47 -3.28 6.83
C ASN A 52 -5.80 -2.37 5.64
N VAL A 53 -6.23 -1.13 5.88
CA VAL A 53 -6.57 -0.18 4.80
C VAL A 53 -5.32 0.21 4.01
N THR A 54 -4.17 0.40 4.68
CA THR A 54 -2.90 0.68 4.02
C THR A 54 -2.49 -0.47 3.10
N PHE A 55 -2.53 -1.71 3.60
CA PHE A 55 -2.16 -2.89 2.84
C PHE A 55 -3.11 -3.16 1.67
N LEU A 56 -4.44 -3.02 1.87
CA LEU A 56 -5.42 -3.13 0.79
C LEU A 56 -5.15 -2.12 -0.33
N SER A 57 -4.87 -0.87 0.03
CA SER A 57 -4.67 0.20 -0.95
C SER A 57 -3.45 -0.06 -1.83
N ILE A 58 -2.35 -0.55 -1.25
CA ILE A 58 -1.13 -0.83 -2.01
C ILE A 58 -1.20 -2.15 -2.79
N LEU A 59 -1.87 -3.18 -2.26
CA LEU A 59 -2.13 -4.43 -2.98
C LEU A 59 -3.02 -4.19 -4.21
N PHE A 60 -4.04 -3.34 -4.06
CA PHE A 60 -4.88 -2.91 -5.18
C PHE A 60 -4.08 -2.16 -6.25
N ALA A 61 -3.22 -1.22 -5.85
CA ALA A 61 -2.34 -0.51 -6.77
C ALA A 61 -1.40 -1.47 -7.53
N CYS A 62 -0.82 -2.45 -6.83
CA CYS A 62 0.03 -3.47 -7.46
C CYS A 62 -0.75 -4.33 -8.46
N SER A 63 -1.99 -4.71 -8.12
CA SER A 63 -2.85 -5.48 -9.01
C SER A 63 -3.27 -4.72 -10.25
N TYR A 64 -3.67 -3.46 -10.08
CA TYR A 64 -4.12 -2.62 -11.20
C TYR A 64 -2.99 -2.37 -12.21
N SER A 65 -1.76 -2.31 -11.74
CA SER A 65 -0.61 -1.89 -12.56
C SER A 65 0.35 -3.01 -12.90
N GLY A 66 -0.06 -4.27 -12.67
CA GLY A 66 0.70 -5.46 -13.03
C GLY A 66 2.01 -5.63 -12.26
N LEU A 67 2.16 -4.98 -11.11
CA LEU A 67 3.35 -5.08 -10.25
C LEU A 67 3.26 -6.32 -9.35
N ILE A 68 3.16 -7.50 -9.97
CA ILE A 68 2.90 -8.77 -9.26
C ILE A 68 3.98 -9.07 -8.23
N GLU A 69 5.26 -8.90 -8.57
CA GLU A 69 6.38 -9.17 -7.65
C GLU A 69 6.33 -8.27 -6.40
N GLU A 70 5.98 -6.99 -6.56
CA GLU A 70 5.85 -6.06 -5.44
C GLU A 70 4.61 -6.37 -4.61
N GLY A 71 3.49 -6.71 -5.24
CA GLY A 71 2.28 -7.16 -4.55
C GLY A 71 2.53 -8.38 -3.66
N ILE A 72 3.33 -9.35 -4.13
CA ILE A 72 3.72 -10.53 -3.33
C ILE A 72 4.58 -10.12 -2.14
N LYS A 73 5.57 -9.23 -2.30
CA LYS A 73 6.41 -8.75 -1.19
C LYS A 73 5.59 -8.02 -0.13
N VAL A 74 4.68 -7.14 -0.57
CA VAL A 74 3.75 -6.43 0.31
C VAL A 74 2.89 -7.42 1.10
N PHE A 75 2.37 -8.46 0.44
CA PHE A 75 1.57 -9.49 1.08
C PHE A 75 2.39 -10.28 2.13
N ASP A 76 3.63 -10.63 1.81
CA ASP A 76 4.54 -11.30 2.74
C ASP A 76 4.77 -10.46 4.00
N ILE A 77 5.05 -9.16 3.84
CA ILE A 77 5.19 -8.20 4.94
C ILE A 77 3.91 -8.12 5.78
N MET A 78 2.73 -8.07 5.14
CA MET A 78 1.44 -7.99 5.83
C MET A 78 1.23 -9.18 6.79
N VAL A 79 1.51 -10.39 6.31
CA VAL A 79 1.24 -11.64 7.03
C VAL A 79 2.34 -11.93 8.06
N HIS A 80 3.60 -11.76 7.68
CA HIS A 80 4.73 -12.20 8.49
C HIS A 80 5.23 -11.14 9.46
N ASP A 81 5.30 -9.88 9.04
CA ASP A 81 5.86 -8.80 9.86
C ASP A 81 4.78 -8.13 10.71
N PHE A 82 3.59 -7.91 10.13
CA PHE A 82 2.49 -7.19 10.80
C PHE A 82 1.39 -8.11 11.37
N GLN A 83 1.42 -9.41 11.06
CA GLN A 83 0.48 -10.43 11.56
C GLN A 83 -0.98 -10.02 11.43
N LEU A 84 -1.32 -9.33 10.33
CA LEU A 84 -2.67 -8.85 10.09
C LEU A 84 -3.53 -9.98 9.52
N ASP A 85 -4.68 -10.22 10.14
CA ASP A 85 -5.66 -11.19 9.65
C ASP A 85 -6.21 -10.74 8.29
N LEU A 86 -6.12 -11.64 7.30
CA LEU A 86 -6.75 -11.51 5.99
C LEU A 86 -8.27 -11.56 6.14
N ASN A 87 -8.91 -10.42 6.43
CA ASN A 87 -10.36 -10.29 6.29
C ASN A 87 -10.77 -10.43 4.81
N LEU A 88 -12.02 -10.84 4.57
CA LEU A 88 -12.59 -11.23 3.25
C LEU A 88 -12.32 -10.22 2.09
N GLU A 89 -12.13 -8.94 2.39
CA GLU A 89 -11.75 -7.91 1.40
C GLU A 89 -10.33 -8.11 0.83
N HIS A 90 -9.39 -8.64 1.61
CA HIS A 90 -8.04 -8.92 1.13
C HIS A 90 -8.01 -10.12 0.17
N TYR A 91 -8.78 -11.16 0.47
CA TYR A 91 -8.75 -12.42 -0.28
C TYR A 91 -9.19 -12.23 -1.74
N GLY A 92 -10.22 -11.39 -1.96
CA GLY A 92 -10.69 -11.06 -3.32
C GLY A 92 -9.63 -10.37 -4.17
N ILE A 93 -8.86 -9.44 -3.57
CA ILE A 93 -7.79 -8.70 -4.27
C ILE A 93 -6.58 -9.60 -4.54
N THR A 94 -6.18 -10.46 -3.60
CA THR A 94 -5.11 -11.44 -3.87
C THR A 94 -5.48 -12.49 -4.92
N VAL A 95 -6.75 -12.89 -5.01
CA VAL A 95 -7.20 -13.81 -6.06
C VAL A 95 -7.16 -13.15 -7.43
N ASP A 96 -7.54 -11.87 -7.54
CA ASP A 96 -7.43 -11.09 -8.79
C ASP A 96 -5.96 -10.80 -9.17
N LEU A 97 -5.12 -10.50 -8.17
CA LEU A 97 -3.66 -10.31 -8.33
C LEU A 97 -2.98 -11.58 -8.86
N LEU A 98 -3.39 -12.76 -8.37
CA LEU A 98 -2.85 -14.05 -8.82
C LEU A 98 -3.44 -14.52 -10.15
N ALA A 99 -4.70 -14.18 -10.46
CA ALA A 99 -5.37 -14.59 -11.69
C ALA A 99 -4.85 -13.86 -12.94
N THR A 100 -4.25 -12.68 -12.79
CA THR A 100 -3.69 -11.88 -13.90
C THR A 100 -2.27 -12.29 -14.30
N GLY A 101 -1.64 -13.23 -13.59
CA GLY A 101 -0.31 -13.76 -13.92
C GLY A 101 -0.28 -14.91 -14.94
N GLU A 102 -1.43 -15.38 -15.43
CA GLU A 102 -1.54 -16.51 -16.38
C GLU A 102 -2.09 -16.14 -17.77
N SER A 103 -1.66 -15.01 -18.37
CA SER A 103 -1.96 -14.71 -19.79
C SER A 103 -0.75 -14.28 -20.60
#